data_AF-A0A2U8VY84-F1
#
_entry.id   AF-A0A2U8VY84-F1
#
_cell.length_a   1.000
_cell.length_b   1.000
_cell.length_c   1.000
_cell.angle_alpha   90.00
_cell.angle_beta   90.00
_cell.angle_gamma   90.00
#
_symmetry.space_group_name_H-M   'P 1'
#
loop_
_entity.id
_entity.type
_entity.pdbx_description
1 polymer ?
#
loop_
_entity_poly.entity_id
_entity_poly.type
_entity_poly.pdbx_seq_one_letter_code
_entity_poly.pdbx_strand_id
1 'polypeptide(L)'
;MQGFSMRAGLAALALAALSGTAEARKTQPKTPEPPPLTAEAINNAALPAEAETGKEAKAGSKGADRKAARRTERPDPLLVKVQVLLDRARFSPGAIDGRDGDNLQGAIAAYAAAQGLPATKAPTPALLDKLRTDSKPVVTEYTVSEDDAKTPFVERVPRELEKQADLDSLGYTNAREMLAERFHMSRDLLSALNPGKPFDKPGTVLLVAAVTPLESGRPNSKELPQEPKVERIEVDKTSRDVRALDKDGKLVAYYPASIGSAEKPAPSGETKVTRVAFDPTYTYNPKYAFKGVKARRKFTVKAGPNNPVGAVWIDLAIESYGIHGTPEPENVGKTESHGCIRLTNWDARDLGLHVAKGARVSFKDG
;
A
#
# COMPACT_ATOMS: atom_id res chain seq x y z
N MET A 1 -34.78 7.39 93.43
CA MET A 1 -35.96 8.18 93.00
C MET A 1 -36.60 7.46 91.82
N GLN A 2 -37.89 7.12 91.94
CA GLN A 2 -38.94 6.89 90.91
C GLN A 2 -38.54 6.09 89.65
N GLY A 3 -39.10 4.94 89.26
CA GLY A 3 -40.47 4.43 89.35
C GLY A 3 -41.06 4.29 87.93
N PHE A 4 -41.79 3.17 87.66
CA PHE A 4 -42.71 2.94 86.51
C PHE A 4 -42.06 2.70 85.11
N SER A 5 -42.64 1.99 84.12
CA SER A 5 -43.93 1.31 83.92
C SER A 5 -43.82 0.29 82.77
N MET A 6 -44.88 -0.51 82.67
CA MET A 6 -45.31 -1.49 81.68
C MET A 6 -45.51 -0.96 80.22
N ARG A 7 -45.55 -1.93 79.29
CA ARG A 7 -46.43 -2.11 78.10
C ARG A 7 -45.92 -1.79 76.66
N ALA A 8 -46.02 -2.86 75.87
CA ALA A 8 -46.73 -3.01 74.58
C ALA A 8 -46.02 -2.66 73.26
N GLY A 9 -46.22 -3.53 72.25
CA GLY A 9 -46.18 -3.14 70.84
C GLY A 9 -45.63 -4.19 69.87
N LEU A 10 -46.54 -4.90 69.18
CA LEU A 10 -46.33 -5.80 68.04
C LEU A 10 -45.55 -5.18 66.86
N ALA A 11 -44.81 -6.00 66.10
CA ALA A 11 -44.90 -6.04 64.63
C ALA A 11 -44.23 -7.31 64.06
N ALA A 12 -44.96 -7.99 63.17
CA ALA A 12 -44.61 -9.25 62.52
C ALA A 12 -43.56 -9.09 61.40
N LEU A 13 -42.65 -10.06 61.27
CA LEU A 13 -41.82 -10.26 60.08
C LEU A 13 -42.25 -11.56 59.39
N ALA A 14 -42.84 -11.45 58.20
CA ALA A 14 -43.17 -12.57 57.34
C ALA A 14 -41.93 -12.99 56.54
N LEU A 15 -41.57 -14.27 56.63
CA LEU A 15 -40.49 -14.91 55.89
C LEU A 15 -41.05 -15.42 54.55
N ALA A 16 -40.68 -14.81 53.43
CA ALA A 16 -40.97 -15.32 52.09
C ALA A 16 -39.74 -16.02 51.52
N ALA A 17 -39.82 -17.35 51.39
CA ALA A 17 -38.85 -18.17 50.70
C ALA A 17 -39.00 -18.01 49.18
N LEU A 18 -37.93 -17.61 48.49
CA LEU A 18 -37.83 -17.61 47.03
C LEU A 18 -36.89 -18.75 46.61
N SER A 19 -37.47 -19.79 46.05
CA SER A 19 -36.80 -20.88 45.33
C SER A 19 -36.31 -20.36 43.98
N GLY A 20 -34.99 -20.21 43.83
CA GLY A 20 -34.34 -19.89 42.56
C GLY A 20 -34.11 -21.14 41.71
N THR A 21 -34.75 -21.20 40.54
CA THR A 21 -34.44 -22.18 39.48
C THR A 21 -33.15 -21.79 38.76
N ALA A 22 -32.17 -22.69 38.75
CA ALA A 22 -30.91 -22.50 38.04
C ALA A 22 -31.12 -22.65 36.52
N GLU A 23 -30.89 -21.58 35.77
CA GLU A 23 -30.98 -21.58 34.31
C GLU A 23 -29.61 -21.91 33.69
N ALA A 24 -29.57 -22.98 32.91
CA ALA A 24 -28.36 -23.47 32.24
C ALA A 24 -27.86 -22.43 31.21
N ARG A 25 -26.69 -21.87 31.46
CA ARG A 25 -26.01 -20.92 30.58
C ARG A 25 -25.56 -21.63 29.31
N LYS A 26 -26.32 -21.51 28.22
CA LYS A 26 -25.91 -21.96 26.88
C LYS A 26 -24.60 -21.27 26.49
N THR A 27 -23.53 -22.04 26.34
CA THR A 27 -22.25 -21.57 25.77
C THR A 27 -22.49 -21.18 24.31
N GLN A 28 -22.39 -19.87 24.01
CA GLN A 28 -22.37 -19.38 22.64
C GLN A 28 -21.15 -19.96 21.90
N PRO A 29 -21.30 -20.44 20.65
CA PRO A 29 -20.17 -20.89 19.84
C PRO A 29 -19.21 -19.71 19.62
N LYS A 30 -17.95 -19.87 20.07
CA LYS A 30 -16.88 -18.92 19.79
C LYS A 30 -16.73 -18.82 18.28
N THR A 31 -16.83 -17.58 17.75
CA THR A 31 -16.50 -17.31 16.35
C THR A 31 -15.08 -17.81 16.08
N PRO A 32 -14.80 -18.47 14.94
CA PRO A 32 -13.44 -18.86 14.58
C PRO A 32 -12.53 -17.64 14.62
N GLU A 33 -11.41 -17.77 15.33
CA GLU A 33 -10.36 -16.75 15.36
C GLU A 33 -9.81 -16.60 13.93
N PRO A 34 -9.61 -15.37 13.42
CA PRO A 34 -9.02 -15.18 12.10
C PRO A 34 -7.65 -15.86 12.02
N PRO A 35 -7.27 -16.41 10.86
CA PRO A 35 -6.02 -17.14 10.71
C PRO A 35 -4.83 -16.26 11.11
N PRO A 36 -3.81 -16.84 11.76
CA PRO A 36 -2.64 -16.08 12.16
C PRO A 36 -1.85 -15.65 10.92
N LEU A 37 -1.26 -14.46 10.96
CA LEU A 37 -0.49 -13.90 9.85
C LEU A 37 0.94 -14.47 9.82
N THR A 38 1.06 -15.79 9.67
CA THR A 38 2.33 -16.53 9.63
C THR A 38 2.80 -16.79 8.18
N ALA A 39 4.09 -17.10 8.02
CA ALA A 39 4.63 -17.50 6.72
C ALA A 39 3.86 -18.70 6.12
N GLU A 40 3.55 -19.70 6.93
CA GLU A 40 2.79 -20.89 6.50
C GLU A 40 1.37 -20.51 6.07
N ALA A 41 0.65 -19.72 6.87
CA ALA A 41 -0.72 -19.30 6.55
C ALA A 41 -0.79 -18.50 5.25
N ILE A 42 0.18 -17.60 5.02
CA ILE A 42 0.24 -16.79 3.79
C ILE A 42 0.63 -17.67 2.60
N ASN A 43 1.72 -18.43 2.69
CA ASN A 43 2.22 -19.23 1.58
C ASN A 43 1.19 -20.31 1.15
N ASN A 44 0.46 -20.89 2.10
CA ASN A 44 -0.54 -21.92 1.84
C ASN A 44 -1.96 -21.39 1.63
N ALA A 45 -2.17 -20.07 1.72
CA ALA A 45 -3.49 -19.47 1.52
C ALA A 45 -4.08 -19.85 0.14
N ALA A 46 -5.35 -20.23 0.15
CA ALA A 46 -6.11 -20.61 -1.02
C ALA A 46 -7.52 -20.00 -0.96
N LEU A 47 -8.16 -19.86 -2.12
CA LEU A 47 -9.55 -19.43 -2.18
C LEU A 47 -10.45 -20.50 -1.51
N PRO A 48 -11.48 -20.10 -0.76
CA PRO A 48 -12.47 -21.04 -0.23
C PRO A 48 -13.13 -21.81 -1.36
N ALA A 49 -13.35 -23.12 -1.16
CA ALA A 49 -13.91 -24.02 -2.17
C ALA A 49 -15.37 -23.71 -2.58
N GLU A 50 -16.04 -22.73 -1.97
CA GLU A 50 -17.48 -22.46 -2.14
C GLU A 50 -17.82 -21.20 -2.97
N ALA A 51 -16.86 -20.61 -3.69
CA ALA A 51 -17.12 -19.46 -4.56
C ALA A 51 -17.77 -19.83 -5.93
N GLU A 52 -18.33 -21.03 -6.08
CA GLU A 52 -18.99 -21.49 -7.32
C GLU A 52 -20.52 -21.31 -7.35
N THR A 53 -21.16 -20.77 -6.31
CA THR A 53 -22.60 -20.45 -6.39
C THR A 53 -22.86 -18.99 -6.09
N GLY A 54 -23.13 -18.22 -7.15
CA GLY A 54 -23.66 -16.87 -7.04
C GLY A 54 -24.95 -16.84 -6.20
N LYS A 55 -24.85 -16.28 -5.00
CA LYS A 55 -25.98 -15.72 -4.26
C LYS A 55 -25.52 -14.44 -3.59
N GLU A 56 -26.07 -13.32 -4.07
CA GLU A 56 -26.05 -12.04 -3.37
C GLU A 56 -26.59 -12.25 -1.95
N ALA A 57 -25.72 -12.08 -0.95
CA ALA A 57 -26.13 -12.05 0.44
C ALA A 57 -26.85 -10.72 0.71
N LYS A 58 -28.17 -10.78 0.94
CA LYS A 58 -28.97 -9.66 1.40
C LYS A 58 -28.42 -9.08 2.71
N ALA A 59 -28.32 -7.76 2.74
CA ALA A 59 -27.95 -6.97 3.91
C ALA A 59 -28.92 -7.20 5.07
N GLY A 60 -28.38 -7.50 6.26
CA GLY A 60 -29.12 -7.57 7.50
C GLY A 60 -28.24 -7.78 8.72
N SER A 61 -28.04 -6.71 9.50
CA SER A 61 -27.68 -6.65 10.94
C SER A 61 -26.47 -5.75 11.23
N LYS A 62 -26.69 -4.68 12.03
CA LYS A 62 -25.65 -3.77 12.56
C LYS A 62 -24.50 -4.45 13.32
N GLY A 63 -24.65 -5.72 13.69
CA GLY A 63 -23.58 -6.55 14.29
C GLY A 63 -22.66 -7.21 13.25
N ALA A 64 -23.17 -7.47 12.03
CA ALA A 64 -22.37 -7.95 10.91
C ALA A 64 -21.49 -6.82 10.34
N ASP A 65 -21.99 -5.59 10.31
CA ASP A 65 -21.27 -4.41 9.81
C ASP A 65 -20.00 -4.11 10.62
N ARG A 66 -20.06 -4.20 11.96
CA ARG A 66 -18.87 -4.04 12.83
C ARG A 66 -17.87 -5.20 12.69
N LYS A 67 -18.34 -6.40 12.35
CA LYS A 67 -17.51 -7.62 12.21
C LYS A 67 -16.86 -7.72 10.83
N ALA A 68 -17.56 -7.26 9.79
CA ALA A 68 -17.01 -7.02 8.46
C ALA A 68 -15.99 -5.88 8.50
N ALA A 69 -16.28 -4.78 9.19
CA ALA A 69 -15.33 -3.68 9.41
C ALA A 69 -14.07 -4.10 10.19
N ARG A 70 -14.20 -5.01 11.17
CA ARG A 70 -13.03 -5.60 11.88
C ARG A 70 -12.23 -6.57 11.02
N ARG A 71 -12.88 -7.26 10.06
CA ARG A 71 -12.20 -8.10 9.06
C ARG A 71 -11.45 -7.27 8.03
N THR A 72 -11.89 -6.03 7.75
CA THR A 72 -11.16 -5.09 6.88
C THR A 72 -9.98 -4.40 7.57
N GLU A 73 -9.89 -4.42 8.91
CA GLU A 73 -8.78 -3.79 9.65
C GLU A 73 -7.49 -4.65 9.66
N ARG A 74 -7.63 -5.97 9.82
CA ARG A 74 -6.48 -6.89 9.86
C ARG A 74 -6.10 -7.39 8.46
N PRO A 75 -4.80 -7.49 8.13
CA PRO A 75 -4.36 -8.12 6.89
C PRO A 75 -4.87 -9.57 6.77
N ASP A 76 -5.36 -9.91 5.59
CA ASP A 76 -5.78 -11.25 5.20
C ASP A 76 -4.61 -11.99 4.51
N PRO A 77 -4.22 -13.20 4.98
CA PRO A 77 -3.12 -13.95 4.39
C PRO A 77 -3.25 -14.25 2.90
N LEU A 78 -4.48 -14.50 2.40
CA LEU A 78 -4.73 -14.73 0.98
C LEU A 78 -4.51 -13.45 0.18
N LEU A 79 -4.96 -12.31 0.69
CA LEU A 79 -4.76 -11.03 0.00
C LEU A 79 -3.29 -10.62 -0.02
N VAL A 80 -2.52 -10.86 1.07
CA VAL A 80 -1.06 -10.69 1.05
C VAL A 80 -0.44 -11.53 -0.07
N LYS A 81 -0.83 -12.81 -0.17
CA LYS A 81 -0.33 -13.71 -1.22
C LYS A 81 -0.67 -13.20 -2.61
N VAL A 82 -1.92 -12.78 -2.85
CA VAL A 82 -2.36 -12.27 -4.16
C VAL A 82 -1.58 -11.02 -4.53
N GLN A 83 -1.45 -10.06 -3.60
CA GLN A 83 -0.73 -8.81 -3.82
C GLN A 83 0.75 -9.06 -4.17
N VAL A 84 1.45 -9.96 -3.47
CA VAL A 84 2.84 -10.31 -3.81
C VAL A 84 2.96 -10.93 -5.20
N LEU A 85 2.04 -11.84 -5.55
CA LEU A 85 2.08 -12.48 -6.88
C LEU A 85 1.83 -11.48 -8.01
N LEU A 86 0.92 -10.54 -7.79
CA LEU A 86 0.63 -9.44 -8.71
C LEU A 86 1.84 -8.49 -8.87
N ASP A 87 2.48 -8.11 -7.76
CA ASP A 87 3.71 -7.31 -7.77
C ASP A 87 4.83 -7.99 -8.59
N ARG A 88 5.08 -9.28 -8.34
CA ARG A 88 6.04 -10.09 -9.12
C ARG A 88 5.71 -10.17 -10.61
N ALA A 89 4.44 -10.14 -10.95
CA ALA A 89 3.97 -10.13 -12.33
C ALA A 89 4.04 -8.74 -12.99
N ARG A 90 4.47 -7.71 -12.26
CA ARG A 90 4.47 -6.28 -12.63
C ARG A 90 3.06 -5.69 -12.81
N PHE A 91 2.07 -6.27 -12.14
CA PHE A 91 0.73 -5.69 -12.01
C PHE A 91 0.59 -5.19 -10.58
N SER A 92 1.22 -4.07 -10.27
CA SER A 92 1.40 -3.61 -8.90
C SER A 92 0.05 -3.41 -8.19
N PRO A 93 -0.12 -3.94 -6.97
CA PRO A 93 -1.26 -3.62 -6.11
C PRO A 93 -1.04 -2.29 -5.34
N GLY A 94 0.03 -1.55 -5.63
CA GLY A 94 0.52 -0.49 -4.76
C GLY A 94 1.18 -1.07 -3.53
N ALA A 95 0.96 -0.47 -2.35
CA ALA A 95 1.51 -1.00 -1.10
C ALA A 95 0.85 -2.32 -0.72
N ILE A 96 1.66 -3.37 -0.55
CA ILE A 96 1.22 -4.67 -0.05
C ILE A 96 0.80 -4.48 1.40
N ASP A 97 -0.49 -4.62 1.67
CA ASP A 97 -1.10 -4.35 2.97
C ASP A 97 -2.03 -5.48 3.47
N GLY A 98 -2.23 -6.50 2.64
CA GLY A 98 -3.11 -7.63 2.88
C GLY A 98 -4.58 -7.27 2.94
N ARG A 99 -5.00 -6.13 2.38
CA ARG A 99 -6.39 -5.67 2.42
C ARG A 99 -6.98 -5.60 1.02
N ASP A 100 -8.30 -5.71 0.97
CA ASP A 100 -9.03 -5.40 -0.26
C ASP A 100 -9.13 -3.88 -0.40
N GLY A 101 -9.14 -3.40 -1.65
CA GLY A 101 -9.18 -1.99 -1.97
C GLY A 101 -8.96 -1.72 -3.46
N ASP A 102 -9.24 -0.49 -3.87
CA ASP A 102 -9.29 -0.11 -5.29
C ASP A 102 -8.02 -0.44 -6.07
N ASN A 103 -6.83 -0.25 -5.47
CA ASN A 103 -5.56 -0.58 -6.13
C ASN A 103 -5.44 -2.09 -6.42
N LEU A 104 -5.77 -2.96 -5.44
CA LEU A 104 -5.75 -4.40 -5.62
C LEU A 104 -6.76 -4.83 -6.68
N GLN A 105 -7.97 -4.28 -6.63
CA GLN A 105 -9.03 -4.57 -7.59
C GLN A 105 -8.64 -4.15 -9.02
N GLY A 106 -7.99 -2.98 -9.17
CA GLY A 106 -7.45 -2.50 -10.43
C GLY A 106 -6.35 -3.40 -10.99
N ALA A 107 -5.41 -3.81 -10.14
CA ALA A 107 -4.34 -4.73 -10.52
C ALA A 107 -4.88 -6.10 -10.97
N ILE A 108 -5.87 -6.65 -10.24
CA ILE A 108 -6.56 -7.89 -10.60
C ILE A 108 -7.25 -7.76 -11.96
N ALA A 109 -7.99 -6.67 -12.17
CA ALA A 109 -8.71 -6.44 -13.43
C ALA A 109 -7.75 -6.29 -14.62
N ALA A 110 -6.67 -5.53 -14.45
CA ALA A 110 -5.63 -5.33 -15.46
C ALA A 110 -4.92 -6.65 -15.79
N TYR A 111 -4.58 -7.45 -14.77
CA TYR A 111 -3.94 -8.74 -14.97
C TYR A 111 -4.88 -9.73 -15.68
N ALA A 112 -6.15 -9.82 -15.25
CA ALA A 112 -7.15 -10.65 -15.89
C ALA A 112 -7.29 -10.31 -17.39
N ALA A 113 -7.42 -9.02 -17.72
CA ALA A 113 -7.50 -8.55 -19.10
C ALA A 113 -6.24 -8.92 -19.90
N ALA A 114 -5.04 -8.71 -19.34
CA ALA A 114 -3.77 -9.05 -20.00
C ALA A 114 -3.59 -10.55 -20.25
N GLN A 115 -4.23 -11.40 -19.43
CA GLN A 115 -4.21 -12.85 -19.58
C GLN A 115 -5.39 -13.41 -20.39
N GLY A 116 -6.30 -12.56 -20.90
CA GLY A 116 -7.50 -12.99 -21.62
C GLY A 116 -8.51 -13.73 -20.72
N LEU A 117 -8.50 -13.47 -19.42
CA LEU A 117 -9.45 -14.04 -18.45
C LEU A 117 -10.73 -13.20 -18.38
N PRO A 118 -11.84 -13.76 -17.89
CA PRO A 118 -13.05 -13.00 -17.60
C PRO A 118 -12.77 -11.80 -16.68
N ALA A 119 -13.41 -10.67 -16.95
CA ALA A 119 -13.27 -9.46 -16.15
C ALA A 119 -13.67 -9.74 -14.69
N THR A 120 -12.78 -9.41 -13.76
CA THR A 120 -12.98 -9.59 -12.32
C THR A 120 -12.22 -8.50 -11.56
N LYS A 121 -12.75 -8.16 -10.37
CA LYS A 121 -12.06 -7.32 -9.38
C LYS A 121 -11.65 -8.10 -8.14
N ALA A 122 -12.02 -9.38 -8.05
CA ALA A 122 -11.69 -10.27 -6.95
C ALA A 122 -10.78 -11.41 -7.43
N PRO A 123 -9.96 -12.00 -6.54
CA PRO A 123 -9.15 -13.15 -6.90
C PRO A 123 -10.05 -14.34 -7.30
N THR A 124 -9.72 -15.00 -8.40
CA THR A 124 -10.40 -16.22 -8.88
C THR A 124 -9.40 -17.37 -8.99
N PRO A 125 -9.84 -18.64 -9.00
CA PRO A 125 -8.94 -19.78 -9.18
C PRO A 125 -8.11 -19.65 -10.47
N ALA A 126 -8.75 -19.33 -11.60
CA ALA A 126 -8.08 -19.17 -12.89
C ALA A 126 -7.02 -18.05 -12.88
N LEU A 127 -7.27 -16.95 -12.17
CA LEU A 127 -6.31 -15.86 -12.02
C LEU A 127 -5.12 -16.28 -11.14
N LEU A 128 -5.37 -16.97 -10.03
CA LEU A 128 -4.31 -17.47 -9.16
C LEU A 128 -3.43 -18.51 -9.85
N ASP A 129 -4.01 -19.37 -10.69
CA ASP A 129 -3.27 -20.36 -11.47
C ASP A 129 -2.35 -19.68 -12.49
N LYS A 130 -2.80 -18.60 -13.14
CA LYS A 130 -1.96 -17.80 -14.06
C LYS A 130 -0.84 -17.06 -13.34
N LEU A 131 -1.10 -16.53 -12.15
CA LEU A 131 -0.12 -15.81 -11.34
C LEU A 131 0.98 -16.72 -10.76
N ARG A 132 0.67 -17.98 -10.49
CA ARG A 132 1.62 -18.98 -9.96
C ARG A 132 2.51 -19.49 -11.08
N THR A 133 3.48 -18.69 -11.48
CA THR A 133 4.50 -19.06 -12.48
C THR A 133 5.59 -19.96 -11.91
N ASP A 134 5.77 -19.96 -10.59
CA ASP A 134 6.67 -20.87 -9.86
C ASP A 134 6.10 -21.26 -8.48
N SER A 135 6.82 -22.14 -7.77
CA SER A 135 6.47 -22.60 -6.42
C SER A 135 7.16 -21.81 -5.30
N LYS A 136 7.77 -20.65 -5.60
CA LYS A 136 8.51 -19.89 -4.60
C LYS A 136 7.55 -19.29 -3.56
N PRO A 137 7.96 -19.25 -2.28
CA PRO A 137 7.14 -18.63 -1.24
C PRO A 137 6.92 -17.15 -1.54
N VAL A 138 5.76 -16.62 -1.18
CA VAL A 138 5.38 -15.20 -1.37
C VAL A 138 5.79 -14.32 -0.19
N VAL A 139 6.13 -14.93 0.94
CA VAL A 139 6.81 -14.25 2.04
C VAL A 139 8.07 -15.01 2.41
N THR A 140 9.12 -14.29 2.76
CA THR A 140 10.43 -14.88 3.05
C THR A 140 11.07 -14.21 4.26
N GLU A 141 12.06 -14.88 4.82
CA GLU A 141 12.86 -14.33 5.91
C GLU A 141 13.93 -13.39 5.37
N TYR A 142 14.04 -12.23 6.00
CA TYR A 142 15.08 -11.24 5.77
C TYR A 142 15.82 -11.00 7.08
N THR A 143 17.15 -11.14 7.06
CA THR A 143 17.97 -10.81 8.22
C THR A 143 18.43 -9.36 8.10
N VAL A 144 18.03 -8.52 9.05
CA VAL A 144 18.48 -7.12 9.14
C VAL A 144 20.01 -7.10 9.14
N SER A 145 20.59 -6.40 8.18
CA SER A 145 22.03 -6.31 8.00
C SER A 145 22.63 -5.17 8.83
N GLU A 146 23.95 -5.17 8.93
CA GLU A 146 24.71 -4.05 9.47
C GLU A 146 24.49 -2.75 8.69
N ASP A 147 24.32 -2.85 7.37
CA ASP A 147 24.13 -1.68 6.50
C ASP A 147 22.73 -1.08 6.68
N ASP A 148 21.72 -1.91 6.92
CA ASP A 148 20.37 -1.44 7.26
C ASP A 148 20.39 -0.60 8.53
N ALA A 149 21.08 -1.08 9.57
CA ALA A 149 21.20 -0.40 10.86
C ALA A 149 22.03 0.88 10.78
N LYS A 150 22.97 0.97 9.84
CA LYS A 150 23.83 2.14 9.61
C LYS A 150 23.24 3.15 8.63
N THR A 151 22.04 2.89 8.11
CA THR A 151 21.37 3.84 7.22
C THR A 151 21.20 5.19 7.95
N PRO A 152 21.59 6.32 7.33
CA PRO A 152 21.51 7.62 7.96
C PRO A 152 20.07 8.11 8.01
N PHE A 153 19.31 7.64 9.00
CA PHE A 153 17.91 8.02 9.17
C PHE A 153 17.79 9.52 9.53
N VAL A 154 16.82 10.17 8.90
CA VAL A 154 16.49 11.57 9.19
C VAL A 154 15.53 11.61 10.38
N GLU A 155 15.85 12.38 11.43
CA GLU A 155 15.01 12.45 12.63
C GLU A 155 13.54 12.79 12.30
N ARG A 156 13.34 13.74 11.39
CA ARG A 156 12.02 14.13 10.90
C ARG A 156 12.11 14.86 9.56
N VAL A 157 11.20 14.53 8.65
CA VAL A 157 10.98 15.33 7.44
C VAL A 157 9.91 16.40 7.74
N PRO A 158 10.25 17.71 7.69
CA PRO A 158 9.29 18.77 7.94
C PRO A 158 8.26 18.87 6.80
N ARG A 159 7.08 19.44 7.07
CA ARG A 159 6.04 19.60 6.04
C ARG A 159 6.33 20.78 5.11
N GLU A 160 7.02 21.79 5.63
CA GLU A 160 7.38 23.00 4.89
C GLU A 160 8.55 22.72 3.95
N LEU A 161 8.35 22.94 2.64
CA LEU A 161 9.37 22.68 1.62
C LEU A 161 10.67 23.46 1.86
N GLU A 162 10.57 24.67 2.41
CA GLU A 162 11.74 25.48 2.76
C GLU A 162 12.61 24.78 3.79
N LYS A 163 12.00 24.20 4.83
CA LYS A 163 12.73 23.48 5.88
C LYS A 163 13.28 22.15 5.38
N GLN A 164 12.61 21.51 4.43
CA GLN A 164 13.15 20.31 3.78
C GLN A 164 14.45 20.61 3.02
N ALA A 165 14.60 21.82 2.48
CA ALA A 165 15.81 22.23 1.77
C ALA A 165 17.04 22.41 2.68
N ASP A 166 16.83 22.55 3.99
CA ASP A 166 17.88 22.67 5.00
C ASP A 166 18.40 21.30 5.48
N LEU A 167 17.76 20.20 5.09
CA LEU A 167 18.22 18.84 5.41
C LEU A 167 19.35 18.39 4.47
N ASP A 168 20.31 17.62 5.01
CA ASP A 168 21.42 17.05 4.23
C ASP A 168 20.94 15.99 3.21
N SER A 169 19.85 15.29 3.54
CA SER A 169 19.15 14.37 2.63
C SER A 169 17.68 14.25 3.02
N LEU A 170 16.86 13.78 2.08
CA LEU A 170 15.46 13.40 2.32
C LEU A 170 15.38 11.87 2.47
N GLY A 171 16.24 11.32 3.33
CA GLY A 171 16.31 9.91 3.66
C GLY A 171 15.07 9.39 4.41
N TYR A 172 15.04 8.08 4.64
CA TYR A 172 14.04 7.45 5.50
C TYR A 172 14.14 7.97 6.95
N THR A 173 13.03 7.99 7.68
CA THR A 173 13.02 8.44 9.08
C THR A 173 13.32 7.34 10.09
N ASN A 174 13.20 6.08 9.68
CA ASN A 174 13.51 4.91 10.51
C ASN A 174 13.61 3.63 9.65
N ALA A 175 14.15 2.56 10.25
CA ALA A 175 14.32 1.27 9.58
C ALA A 175 13.00 0.62 9.16
N ARG A 176 11.90 0.83 9.91
CA ARG A 176 10.58 0.27 9.55
C ARG A 176 10.08 0.86 8.24
N GLU A 177 10.21 2.17 8.05
CA GLU A 177 9.86 2.85 6.80
C GLU A 177 10.73 2.35 5.63
N MET A 178 12.05 2.32 5.82
CA MET A 178 12.99 1.83 4.81
C MET A 178 12.67 0.39 4.39
N LEU A 179 12.52 -0.53 5.36
CA LEU A 179 12.28 -1.94 5.06
C LEU A 179 10.88 -2.17 4.47
N ALA A 180 9.88 -1.39 4.88
CA ALA A 180 8.56 -1.47 4.29
C ALA A 180 8.61 -1.10 2.81
N GLU A 181 9.23 0.04 2.45
CA GLU A 181 9.39 0.41 1.04
C GLU A 181 10.30 -0.56 0.28
N ARG A 182 11.39 -1.03 0.90
CA ARG A 182 12.31 -2.01 0.29
C ARG A 182 11.56 -3.26 -0.18
N PHE A 183 10.57 -3.72 0.57
CA PHE A 183 9.79 -4.92 0.24
C PHE A 183 8.37 -4.59 -0.27
N HIS A 184 8.11 -3.36 -0.69
CA HIS A 184 6.85 -2.89 -1.28
C HIS A 184 5.63 -3.03 -0.35
N MET A 185 5.87 -3.04 0.96
CA MET A 185 4.86 -3.24 1.99
C MET A 185 4.38 -1.92 2.58
N SER A 186 3.14 -1.91 3.08
CA SER A 186 2.76 -0.92 4.11
C SER A 186 3.56 -1.14 5.39
N ARG A 187 3.86 -0.05 6.11
CA ARG A 187 4.54 -0.14 7.42
C ARG A 187 3.72 -0.93 8.44
N ASP A 188 2.40 -0.88 8.32
CA ASP A 188 1.48 -1.62 9.19
C ASP A 188 1.52 -3.12 8.94
N LEU A 189 1.58 -3.56 7.67
CA LEU A 189 1.74 -4.98 7.36
C LEU A 189 3.11 -5.50 7.83
N LEU A 190 4.18 -4.73 7.60
CA LEU A 190 5.52 -5.12 8.09
C LEU A 190 5.54 -5.31 9.61
N SER A 191 4.91 -4.40 10.36
CA SER A 191 4.74 -4.54 11.81
C SER A 191 3.86 -5.72 12.20
N ALA A 192 2.77 -5.97 11.47
CA ALA A 192 1.86 -7.09 11.74
C ALA A 192 2.53 -8.47 11.52
N LEU A 193 3.40 -8.59 10.52
CA LEU A 193 4.19 -9.81 10.27
C LEU A 193 5.28 -10.05 11.33
N ASN A 194 5.73 -8.98 12.00
CA ASN A 194 6.90 -9.01 12.88
C ASN A 194 6.59 -8.44 14.27
N PRO A 195 5.60 -8.97 14.99
CA PRO A 195 5.15 -8.42 16.25
C PRO A 195 6.30 -8.40 17.28
N GLY A 196 6.61 -7.22 17.80
CA GLY A 196 7.63 -7.02 18.84
C GLY A 196 9.09 -7.14 18.37
N LYS A 197 9.35 -7.34 17.08
CA LYS A 197 10.72 -7.41 16.57
C LYS A 197 11.31 -6.01 16.30
N PRO A 198 12.57 -5.75 16.67
CA PRO A 198 13.25 -4.51 16.30
C PRO A 198 13.60 -4.52 14.80
N PHE A 199 13.37 -3.40 14.11
CA PHE A 199 13.65 -3.27 12.67
C PHE A 199 15.07 -2.75 12.37
N ASP A 200 15.74 -2.19 13.37
CA ASP A 200 17.02 -1.48 13.30
C ASP A 200 18.18 -2.27 13.92
N LYS A 201 17.93 -3.49 14.44
CA LYS A 201 18.94 -4.32 15.08
C LYS A 201 19.47 -5.38 14.12
N PRO A 202 20.78 -5.35 13.77
CA PRO A 202 21.39 -6.39 12.94
C PRO A 202 21.18 -7.80 13.50
N GLY A 203 21.02 -8.77 12.59
CA GLY A 203 20.72 -10.17 12.92
C GLY A 203 19.25 -10.45 13.26
N THR A 204 18.40 -9.42 13.33
CA THR A 204 16.95 -9.65 13.51
C THR A 204 16.38 -10.27 12.24
N VAL A 205 15.81 -11.46 12.37
CA VAL A 205 15.12 -12.13 11.26
C VAL A 205 13.68 -11.63 11.19
N LEU A 206 13.31 -11.04 10.07
CA LEU A 206 11.99 -10.48 9.78
C LEU A 206 11.31 -11.29 8.69
N LEU A 207 9.99 -11.45 8.77
CA LEU A 207 9.18 -11.96 7.67
C LEU A 207 8.75 -10.78 6.78
N VAL A 208 9.08 -10.84 5.49
CA VAL A 208 8.81 -9.78 4.52
C VAL A 208 8.16 -10.34 3.26
N ALA A 209 7.55 -9.47 2.45
CA ALA A 209 7.09 -9.84 1.11
C ALA A 209 8.29 -10.26 0.25
N ALA A 210 8.16 -11.38 -0.45
CA ALA A 210 9.22 -11.93 -1.29
C ALA A 210 9.14 -11.31 -2.70
N VAL A 211 9.38 -10.01 -2.80
CA VAL A 211 9.42 -9.23 -4.06
C VAL A 211 10.86 -8.87 -4.40
N THR A 212 11.11 -8.34 -5.61
CA THR A 212 12.41 -7.75 -5.93
C THR A 212 12.62 -6.52 -5.06
N PRO A 213 13.65 -6.48 -4.18
CA PRO A 213 13.79 -5.37 -3.25
C PRO A 213 14.02 -4.03 -3.96
N LEU A 214 13.36 -2.97 -3.50
CA LEU A 214 13.65 -1.61 -3.94
C LEU A 214 15.09 -1.25 -3.53
N GLU A 215 15.89 -0.95 -4.54
CA GLU A 215 17.24 -0.41 -4.40
C GLU A 215 17.21 1.12 -4.42
N SER A 216 18.06 1.74 -3.60
CA SER A 216 18.40 3.15 -3.71
C SER A 216 19.50 3.36 -4.76
N GLY A 217 19.80 4.61 -5.09
CA GLY A 217 20.89 4.89 -6.02
C GLY A 217 20.45 4.87 -7.47
N ARG A 218 21.31 5.46 -8.31
CA ARG A 218 21.19 5.37 -9.75
C ARG A 218 21.61 3.95 -10.22
N PRO A 219 20.77 3.25 -11.00
CA PRO A 219 21.13 1.97 -11.56
C PRO A 219 22.31 2.10 -12.53
N ASN A 220 23.15 1.08 -12.58
CA ASN A 220 24.19 0.99 -13.58
C ASN A 220 23.53 0.86 -14.97
N SER A 221 23.91 1.70 -15.93
CA SER A 221 23.31 1.69 -17.27
C SER A 221 23.50 0.37 -18.01
N LYS A 222 24.50 -0.45 -17.63
CA LYS A 222 24.73 -1.80 -18.17
C LYS A 222 23.81 -2.86 -17.56
N GLU A 223 23.20 -2.57 -16.42
CA GLU A 223 22.31 -3.48 -15.68
C GLU A 223 20.83 -3.14 -15.91
N LEU A 224 20.54 -2.11 -16.72
CA LEU A 224 19.17 -1.80 -17.10
C LEU A 224 18.53 -3.03 -17.80
N PRO A 225 17.29 -3.38 -17.44
CA PRO A 225 16.58 -4.49 -18.06
C PRO A 225 16.58 -4.38 -19.58
N GLN A 226 16.97 -5.46 -20.27
CA GLN A 226 16.89 -5.50 -21.72
C GLN A 226 15.44 -5.70 -22.19
N GLU A 227 14.61 -6.41 -21.41
CA GLU A 227 13.19 -6.63 -21.65
C GLU A 227 12.42 -6.79 -20.32
N PRO A 228 11.10 -6.50 -20.28
CA PRO A 228 10.35 -5.91 -21.39
C PRO A 228 10.63 -4.40 -21.48
N LYS A 229 10.88 -3.90 -22.69
CA LYS A 229 10.98 -2.45 -22.93
C LYS A 229 9.60 -1.80 -22.96
N VAL A 230 9.48 -0.65 -22.30
CA VAL A 230 8.26 0.15 -22.32
C VAL A 230 8.40 1.23 -23.39
N GLU A 231 7.61 1.11 -24.45
CA GLU A 231 7.58 2.01 -25.61
C GLU A 231 6.37 2.96 -25.58
N ARG A 232 5.31 2.58 -24.86
CA ARG A 232 4.12 3.40 -24.64
C ARG A 232 3.68 3.35 -23.19
N ILE A 233 3.30 4.51 -22.66
CA ILE A 233 2.66 4.67 -21.36
C ILE A 233 1.26 5.24 -21.60
N GLU A 234 0.27 4.66 -20.94
CA GLU A 234 -1.09 5.19 -20.87
C GLU A 234 -1.35 5.61 -19.43
N VAL A 235 -1.78 6.85 -19.25
CA VAL A 235 -2.14 7.42 -17.95
C VAL A 235 -3.66 7.57 -17.95
N ASP A 236 -4.36 6.68 -17.24
CA ASP A 236 -5.81 6.67 -17.17
C ASP A 236 -6.29 7.48 -15.96
N LYS A 237 -6.90 8.63 -16.21
CA LYS A 237 -7.34 9.55 -15.16
C LYS A 237 -8.56 9.04 -14.40
N THR A 238 -9.38 8.21 -15.04
CA THR A 238 -10.64 7.71 -14.48
C THR A 238 -10.37 6.52 -13.58
N SER A 239 -9.62 5.53 -14.06
CA SER A 239 -9.22 4.38 -13.24
C SER A 239 -8.02 4.66 -12.34
N ARG A 240 -7.38 5.83 -12.50
CA ARG A 240 -6.24 6.30 -11.69
C ARG A 240 -5.06 5.35 -11.73
N ASP A 241 -4.65 4.97 -12.94
CA ASP A 241 -3.53 4.06 -13.15
C ASP A 241 -2.62 4.49 -14.30
N VAL A 242 -1.43 3.90 -14.28
CA VAL A 242 -0.42 3.98 -15.33
C VAL A 242 -0.22 2.58 -15.90
N ARG A 243 -0.42 2.44 -17.20
CA ARG A 243 -0.23 1.20 -17.95
C ARG A 243 1.00 1.34 -18.84
N ALA A 244 1.91 0.39 -18.74
CA ALA A 244 3.12 0.35 -19.55
C ALA A 244 2.96 -0.75 -20.62
N LEU A 245 3.14 -0.37 -21.87
CA LEU A 245 2.98 -1.23 -23.02
C LEU A 245 4.30 -1.34 -23.80
N ASP A 246 4.52 -2.54 -24.35
CA ASP A 246 5.64 -2.79 -25.26
C ASP A 246 5.38 -2.25 -26.67
N LYS A 247 6.32 -2.49 -27.59
CA LYS A 247 6.25 -2.08 -29.00
C LYS A 247 5.03 -2.63 -29.75
N ASP A 248 4.49 -3.77 -29.32
CA ASP A 248 3.37 -4.46 -29.96
C ASP A 248 2.02 -4.05 -29.33
N GLY A 249 2.06 -3.17 -28.32
CA GLY A 249 0.88 -2.71 -27.60
C GLY A 249 0.38 -3.71 -26.56
N LYS A 250 1.20 -4.69 -26.16
CA LYS A 250 0.86 -5.60 -25.07
C LYS A 250 1.13 -4.91 -23.73
N LEU A 251 0.19 -5.03 -22.80
CA LEU A 251 0.36 -4.57 -21.43
C LEU A 251 1.44 -5.41 -20.74
N VAL A 252 2.55 -4.77 -20.36
CA VAL A 252 3.70 -5.42 -19.71
C VAL A 252 3.85 -5.03 -18.24
N ALA A 253 3.26 -3.90 -17.83
CA ALA A 253 3.12 -3.57 -16.43
C ALA A 253 1.92 -2.63 -16.16
N TYR A 254 1.41 -2.68 -14.94
CA TYR A 254 0.32 -1.88 -14.42
C TYR A 254 0.70 -1.28 -13.07
N TYR A 255 0.42 0.00 -12.86
CA TYR A 255 0.72 0.69 -11.61
C TYR A 255 -0.46 1.58 -11.18
N PRO A 256 -0.98 1.45 -9.94
CA PRO A 256 -1.92 2.42 -9.41
C PRO A 256 -1.23 3.77 -9.25
N ALA A 257 -1.98 4.86 -9.42
CA ALA A 257 -1.43 6.20 -9.42
C ALA A 257 -2.34 7.19 -8.68
N SER A 258 -1.73 8.17 -8.03
CA SER A 258 -2.42 9.39 -7.64
C SER A 258 -2.25 10.43 -8.75
N ILE A 259 -3.34 10.70 -9.44
CA ILE A 259 -3.40 11.63 -10.58
C ILE A 259 -4.06 12.95 -10.13
N GLY A 260 -3.75 14.05 -10.83
CA GLY A 260 -4.25 15.38 -10.50
C GLY A 260 -5.77 15.44 -10.33
N SER A 261 -6.22 16.19 -9.32
CA SER A 261 -7.64 16.41 -9.02
C SER A 261 -8.40 17.13 -10.13
N ALA A 262 -9.73 17.17 -10.07
CA ALA A 262 -10.52 18.03 -10.96
C ALA A 262 -10.15 19.53 -10.85
N GLU A 263 -9.68 19.97 -9.67
CA GLU A 263 -9.20 21.35 -9.45
C GLU A 263 -7.82 21.60 -10.09
N LYS A 264 -7.00 20.56 -10.26
CA LYS A 264 -5.68 20.60 -10.88
C LYS A 264 -5.49 19.38 -11.79
N PRO A 265 -6.22 19.32 -12.93
CA PRO A 265 -6.28 18.12 -13.74
C PRO A 265 -4.93 17.80 -14.35
N ALA A 266 -4.65 16.50 -14.51
CA ALA A 266 -3.57 16.06 -15.37
C ALA A 266 -3.81 16.54 -16.82
N PRO A 267 -2.74 16.78 -17.61
CA PRO A 267 -2.85 17.13 -19.02
C PRO A 267 -3.69 16.14 -19.82
N SER A 268 -4.12 16.55 -21.02
CA SER A 268 -4.76 15.69 -22.01
C SER A 268 -3.89 15.57 -23.28
N GLY A 269 -4.15 14.55 -24.08
CA GLY A 269 -3.47 14.33 -25.36
C GLY A 269 -2.24 13.41 -25.23
N GLU A 270 -1.25 13.65 -26.08
CA GLU A 270 -0.03 12.84 -26.16
C GLU A 270 1.22 13.66 -25.87
N THR A 271 2.21 13.02 -25.26
CA THR A 271 3.55 13.54 -25.04
C THR A 271 4.55 12.38 -25.12
N LYS A 272 5.79 12.60 -24.67
CA LYS A 272 6.82 11.56 -24.62
C LYS A 272 7.73 11.73 -23.42
N VAL A 273 8.34 10.63 -23.01
CA VAL A 273 9.41 10.64 -22.00
C VAL A 273 10.65 11.32 -22.58
N THR A 274 11.18 12.32 -21.87
CA THR A 274 12.40 13.05 -22.27
C THR A 274 13.62 12.53 -21.53
N ARG A 275 13.47 12.14 -20.26
CA ARG A 275 14.56 11.67 -19.39
C ARG A 275 14.01 10.95 -18.16
N VAL A 276 14.78 10.01 -17.62
CA VAL A 276 14.58 9.45 -16.29
C VAL A 276 15.69 9.93 -15.35
N ALA A 277 15.32 10.34 -14.14
CA ALA A 277 16.22 10.72 -13.08
C ALA A 277 15.98 9.82 -11.86
N PHE A 278 17.00 9.07 -11.46
CA PHE A 278 17.01 8.33 -10.20
C PHE A 278 17.66 9.21 -9.13
N ASP A 279 17.13 9.15 -7.92
CA ASP A 279 17.46 10.02 -6.79
C ASP A 279 17.49 11.52 -7.17
N PRO A 280 16.38 12.05 -7.71
CA PRO A 280 16.32 13.44 -8.12
C PRO A 280 16.37 14.38 -6.92
N THR A 281 17.07 15.51 -7.07
CA THR A 281 16.79 16.70 -6.26
C THR A 281 15.53 17.39 -6.77
N TYR A 282 14.82 18.12 -5.89
CA TYR A 282 13.64 18.89 -6.29
C TYR A 282 13.92 20.39 -6.16
N THR A 283 13.81 21.15 -7.26
CA THR A 283 13.98 22.61 -7.24
C THR A 283 12.63 23.31 -7.25
N TYR A 284 12.31 24.01 -6.17
CA TYR A 284 11.13 24.86 -6.11
C TYR A 284 11.41 26.19 -6.81
N ASN A 285 10.45 26.63 -7.64
CA ASN A 285 10.46 27.95 -8.24
C ASN A 285 9.31 28.79 -7.68
N PRO A 286 9.60 29.95 -7.05
CA PRO A 286 8.57 30.81 -6.47
C PRO A 286 7.52 31.31 -7.49
N LYS A 287 7.80 31.24 -8.81
CA LYS A 287 6.81 31.55 -9.85
C LYS A 287 5.52 30.72 -9.75
N TYR A 288 5.58 29.52 -9.17
CA TYR A 288 4.44 28.63 -9.04
C TYR A 288 3.56 28.91 -7.81
N ALA A 289 4.02 29.77 -6.88
CA ALA A 289 3.25 30.23 -5.72
C ALA A 289 2.47 29.13 -4.97
N PHE A 290 3.16 28.05 -4.58
CA PHE A 290 2.52 26.94 -3.87
C PHE A 290 1.93 27.41 -2.54
N LYS A 291 0.70 26.96 -2.25
CA LYS A 291 0.01 27.28 -0.99
C LYS A 291 0.88 26.86 0.20
N GLY A 292 1.17 27.79 1.09
CA GLY A 292 1.97 27.55 2.30
C GLY A 292 3.48 27.78 2.14
N VAL A 293 3.99 27.97 0.92
CA VAL A 293 5.41 28.26 0.65
C VAL A 293 5.61 29.77 0.55
N LYS A 294 6.48 30.34 1.40
CA LYS A 294 6.76 31.77 1.52
C LYS A 294 8.06 32.20 0.82
N ALA A 295 8.84 31.25 0.33
CA ALA A 295 10.10 31.52 -0.33
C ALA A 295 9.95 32.47 -1.54
N ARG A 296 10.83 33.48 -1.61
CA ARG A 296 10.91 34.45 -2.72
C ARG A 296 12.03 34.16 -3.71
N ARG A 297 12.91 33.21 -3.38
CA ARG A 297 14.02 32.73 -4.21
C ARG A 297 13.86 31.24 -4.46
N LYS A 298 14.43 30.76 -5.56
CA LYS A 298 14.55 29.32 -5.81
C LYS A 298 15.35 28.68 -4.69
N PHE A 299 14.96 27.46 -4.33
CA PHE A 299 15.72 26.60 -3.44
C PHE A 299 15.61 25.16 -3.94
N THR A 300 16.54 24.32 -3.48
CA THR A 300 16.62 22.93 -3.90
C THR A 300 16.56 22.02 -2.69
N VAL A 301 15.56 21.14 -2.68
CA VAL A 301 15.41 20.04 -1.74
C VAL A 301 16.30 18.88 -2.20
N LYS A 302 17.08 18.33 -1.26
CA LYS A 302 18.03 17.24 -1.53
C LYS A 302 17.32 15.94 -1.93
N ALA A 303 18.07 15.01 -2.52
CA ALA A 303 17.55 13.72 -2.94
C ALA A 303 17.21 12.81 -1.75
N GLY A 304 16.40 11.80 -2.03
CA GLY A 304 16.04 10.74 -1.09
C GLY A 304 14.58 10.29 -1.29
N PRO A 305 14.20 9.14 -0.71
CA PRO A 305 12.85 8.56 -0.85
C PRO A 305 11.74 9.50 -0.34
N ASN A 306 12.05 10.35 0.65
CA ASN A 306 11.13 11.35 1.19
C ASN A 306 11.17 12.70 0.46
N ASN A 307 11.85 12.79 -0.68
CA ASN A 307 11.80 13.96 -1.52
C ASN A 307 10.35 14.18 -2.05
N PRO A 308 9.88 15.42 -2.27
CA PRO A 308 8.56 15.69 -2.86
C PRO A 308 8.24 14.97 -4.17
N VAL A 309 9.25 14.56 -4.94
CA VAL A 309 9.10 13.75 -6.16
C VAL A 309 9.56 12.30 -5.99
N GLY A 310 9.85 11.87 -4.76
CA GLY A 310 10.26 10.52 -4.41
C GLY A 310 11.62 10.11 -4.98
N ALA A 311 11.80 8.79 -5.10
CA ALA A 311 13.06 8.18 -5.52
C ALA A 311 13.34 8.31 -7.03
N VAL A 312 12.31 8.54 -7.87
CA VAL A 312 12.44 8.59 -9.33
C VAL A 312 11.57 9.68 -9.93
N TRP A 313 12.12 10.40 -10.91
CA TRP A 313 11.41 11.35 -11.77
C TRP A 313 11.54 10.94 -13.23
N ILE A 314 10.40 10.69 -13.88
CA ILE A 314 10.29 10.44 -15.32
C ILE A 314 9.72 11.71 -15.94
N ASP A 315 10.60 12.43 -16.61
CA ASP A 315 10.33 13.73 -17.20
C ASP A 315 9.56 13.56 -18.52
N LEU A 316 8.51 14.37 -18.70
CA LEU A 316 7.70 14.38 -19.92
C LEU A 316 8.03 15.63 -20.75
N ALA A 317 7.71 15.61 -22.04
CA ALA A 317 7.83 16.78 -22.92
C ALA A 317 6.72 17.82 -22.65
N ILE A 318 6.50 18.14 -21.38
CA ILE A 318 5.56 19.12 -20.83
C ILE A 318 6.33 19.83 -19.70
N GLU A 319 6.39 21.17 -19.73
CA GLU A 319 7.20 21.93 -18.77
C GLU A 319 6.80 21.60 -17.32
N SER A 320 7.78 21.16 -16.53
CA SER A 320 7.62 20.87 -15.09
C SER A 320 6.59 19.78 -14.75
N TYR A 321 6.36 18.85 -15.67
CA TYR A 321 5.41 17.76 -15.50
C TYR A 321 6.07 16.40 -15.73
N GLY A 322 5.71 15.42 -14.91
CA GLY A 322 6.35 14.12 -14.90
C GLY A 322 5.53 13.03 -14.21
N ILE A 323 5.96 11.79 -14.41
CA ILE A 323 5.56 10.63 -13.62
C ILE A 323 6.66 10.42 -12.57
N HIS A 324 6.31 10.31 -11.30
CA HIS A 324 7.32 10.29 -10.26
C HIS A 324 6.92 9.48 -9.03
N GLY A 325 7.90 9.18 -8.17
CA GLY A 325 7.67 8.55 -6.86
C GLY A 325 6.99 9.48 -5.87
N THR A 326 6.97 9.15 -4.58
CA THR A 326 6.32 9.99 -3.58
C THR A 326 6.93 9.74 -2.20
N PRO A 327 6.95 10.75 -1.30
CA PRO A 327 7.31 10.54 0.10
C PRO A 327 6.24 9.79 0.90
N GLU A 328 5.08 9.52 0.30
CA GLU A 328 3.98 8.78 0.94
C GLU A 328 3.46 7.63 0.05
N PRO A 329 4.25 6.56 -0.20
CA PRO A 329 3.85 5.51 -1.13
C PRO A 329 2.55 4.80 -0.75
N GLU A 330 2.29 4.63 0.54
CA GLU A 330 1.07 3.96 1.05
C GLU A 330 -0.24 4.71 0.72
N ASN A 331 -0.15 5.99 0.32
CA ASN A 331 -1.28 6.87 -0.01
C ASN A 331 -1.57 6.95 -1.52
N VAL A 332 -0.78 6.27 -2.36
CA VAL A 332 -0.96 6.24 -3.82
C VAL A 332 -2.30 5.58 -4.17
N GLY A 333 -3.07 6.21 -5.06
CA GLY A 333 -4.42 5.79 -5.45
C GLY A 333 -5.52 6.14 -4.45
N LYS A 334 -5.17 6.46 -3.20
CA LYS A 334 -6.11 6.83 -2.12
C LYS A 334 -6.35 8.33 -2.00
N THR A 335 -5.46 9.13 -2.58
CA THR A 335 -5.49 10.59 -2.53
C THR A 335 -5.30 11.19 -3.92
N GLU A 336 -5.82 12.40 -4.12
CA GLU A 336 -5.59 13.15 -5.36
C GLU A 336 -4.30 13.96 -5.28
N SER A 337 -3.63 14.12 -6.42
CA SER A 337 -2.40 14.92 -6.50
C SER A 337 -2.72 16.39 -6.82
N HIS A 338 -1.71 17.27 -6.66
CA HIS A 338 -1.80 18.68 -7.07
C HIS A 338 -1.42 18.90 -8.55
N GLY A 339 -1.55 17.88 -9.39
CA GLY A 339 -1.38 17.95 -10.83
C GLY A 339 -0.56 16.80 -11.41
N CYS A 340 0.54 16.38 -10.78
CA CYS A 340 1.47 15.37 -11.30
C CYS A 340 0.96 13.91 -11.16
N ILE A 341 1.64 12.95 -11.79
CA ILE A 341 1.31 11.53 -11.68
C ILE A 341 2.24 10.90 -10.65
N ARG A 342 1.70 10.50 -9.50
CA ARG A 342 2.47 9.90 -8.41
C ARG A 342 2.27 8.40 -8.39
N LEU A 343 3.38 7.67 -8.40
CA LEU A 343 3.46 6.25 -8.17
C LEU A 343 4.14 6.01 -6.82
N THR A 344 4.09 4.78 -6.32
CA THR A 344 4.96 4.37 -5.21
C THR A 344 6.43 4.46 -5.65
N ASN A 345 7.38 4.56 -4.72
CA ASN A 345 8.79 4.68 -5.09
C ASN A 345 9.30 3.46 -5.87
N TRP A 346 8.81 2.26 -5.54
CA TRP A 346 9.15 1.03 -6.26
C TRP A 346 8.51 0.94 -7.65
N ASP A 347 7.25 1.34 -7.80
CA ASP A 347 6.59 1.38 -9.12
C ASP A 347 7.23 2.43 -10.03
N ALA A 348 7.58 3.60 -9.48
CA ALA A 348 8.31 4.63 -10.23
C ALA A 348 9.69 4.15 -10.66
N ARG A 349 10.38 3.40 -9.80
CA ARG A 349 11.68 2.78 -10.13
C ARG A 349 11.51 1.69 -11.19
N ASP A 350 10.56 0.78 -11.04
CA ASP A 350 10.30 -0.27 -12.02
C ASP A 350 9.98 0.32 -13.41
N LEU A 351 9.08 1.30 -13.49
CA LEU A 351 8.80 2.00 -14.74
C LEU A 351 10.03 2.72 -15.29
N GLY A 352 10.76 3.43 -14.42
CA GLY A 352 11.97 4.19 -14.79
C GLY A 352 13.10 3.31 -15.32
N LEU A 353 13.21 2.06 -14.85
CA LEU A 353 14.19 1.09 -15.32
C LEU A 353 13.87 0.55 -16.72
N HIS A 354 12.59 0.46 -17.08
CA HIS A 354 12.15 -0.19 -18.31
C HIS A 354 11.73 0.80 -19.42
N VAL A 355 11.49 2.07 -19.10
CA VAL A 355 11.01 3.06 -20.06
C VAL A 355 12.11 3.59 -20.97
N ALA A 356 11.86 3.54 -22.27
CA ALA A 356 12.76 4.13 -23.25
C ALA A 356 12.61 5.66 -23.28
N LYS A 357 13.74 6.36 -23.46
CA LYS A 357 13.69 7.78 -23.85
C LYS A 357 12.95 7.89 -25.17
N GLY A 358 11.94 8.76 -25.24
CA GLY A 358 11.07 8.90 -26.40
C GLY A 358 9.82 8.03 -26.37
N ALA A 359 9.66 7.14 -25.37
CA ALA A 359 8.43 6.38 -25.18
C ALA A 359 7.22 7.33 -25.16
N ARG A 360 6.18 6.97 -25.93
CA ARG A 360 4.97 7.77 -26.06
C ARG A 360 4.18 7.72 -24.77
N VAL A 361 3.63 8.85 -24.34
CA VAL A 361 2.76 8.92 -23.17
C VAL A 361 1.43 9.50 -23.61
N SER A 362 0.33 8.80 -23.34
CA SER A 362 -1.01 9.27 -23.67
C SER A 362 -1.88 9.35 -22.42
N PHE A 363 -2.62 10.45 -22.30
CA PHE A 363 -3.55 10.67 -21.20
C PHE A 363 -4.95 10.25 -21.63
N LYS A 364 -5.56 9.33 -20.90
CA LYS A 364 -6.89 8.76 -21.16
C LYS A 364 -7.89 9.28 -20.12
N ASP A 365 -9.14 9.46 -20.56
CA ASP A 365 -10.25 9.87 -19.70
C ASP A 365 -11.20 8.68 -19.36
N GLY A 366 -10.75 7.44 -19.59
CA GLY A 366 -11.50 6.19 -19.42
C GLY A 366 -11.70 5.43 -20.72
#